data_AF-A0A816GDV6-F1
#
_entry.id   AF-A0A816GDV6-F1
#
_cell.length_a   1.000
_cell.length_b   1.000
_cell.length_c   1.000
_cell.angle_alpha   90.00
_cell.angle_beta   90.00
_cell.angle_gamma   90.00
#
_symmetry.space_group_name_H-M   'P 1'
#
loop_
_entity.id
_entity.type
_entity.pdbx_description
1 polymer ?
#
loop_
_entity_poly.entity_id
_entity_poly.type
_entity_poly.pdbx_seq_one_letter_code
_entity_poly.pdbx_strand_id
1 'polypeptide(L)'
;WSPVHPSVFLTVDITGRFDIWNLNNDSELPTLTTQLEGNVALNKCMWSNNGQQIVLGDDQGKLRIYDVSESLTNPKQDDWTKFTQTLQECKRSALEVHDHQTTHTS
;
A
#
# COMPACT_ATOMS: atom_id res chain seq x y z
N TRP A 1 -3.24 -5.60 3.59
CA TRP A 1 -4.40 -4.86 3.07
C TRP A 1 -5.20 -4.29 4.22
N SER A 2 -5.66 -3.04 4.12
CA SER A 2 -6.58 -2.46 5.09
C SER A 2 -7.87 -3.29 5.12
N PRO A 3 -8.42 -3.65 6.29
CA PRO A 3 -9.66 -4.40 6.38
C PRO A 3 -10.91 -3.53 6.14
N VAL A 4 -10.76 -2.20 6.14
CA VAL A 4 -11.88 -1.26 6.03
C VAL A 4 -11.85 -0.42 4.76
N HIS A 5 -10.74 -0.36 4.01
CA HIS A 5 -10.64 0.50 2.82
C HIS A 5 -10.14 -0.28 1.59
N PRO A 6 -10.86 -0.24 0.45
CA PRO A 6 -10.63 -1.14 -0.70
C PRO A 6 -9.39 -0.84 -1.52
N SER A 7 -8.82 0.36 -1.41
CA SER A 7 -7.61 0.79 -2.13
C SER A 7 -6.35 0.97 -1.25
N VAL A 8 -6.44 0.76 0.07
CA VAL A 8 -5.35 1.03 1.03
C VAL A 8 -4.64 -0.22 1.52
N PHE A 9 -3.31 -0.23 1.46
CA PHE A 9 -2.48 -1.29 2.03
C PHE A 9 -1.16 -0.76 2.59
N LEU A 10 -0.44 -1.65 3.27
CA LEU A 10 0.84 -1.37 3.92
C LEU A 10 1.90 -2.28 3.33
N THR A 11 3.09 -1.75 3.10
CA THR A 11 4.30 -2.51 2.79
C THR A 11 5.37 -2.24 3.82
N VAL A 12 6.25 -3.21 4.01
CA VAL A 12 7.46 -3.09 4.83
C VAL A 12 8.62 -3.72 4.10
N ASP A 13 9.84 -3.27 4.39
CA ASP A 13 11.05 -3.88 3.87
C ASP A 13 12.15 -4.06 4.92
N ILE A 14 13.20 -4.76 4.52
CA ILE A 14 14.35 -5.12 5.36
C ILE A 14 15.23 -3.92 5.74
N THR A 15 15.02 -2.76 5.14
CA THR A 15 15.77 -1.54 5.46
C THR A 15 15.13 -0.77 6.61
N GLY A 16 14.00 -1.25 7.13
CA GLY A 16 13.26 -0.57 8.19
C GLY A 16 12.30 0.48 7.66
N ARG A 17 12.04 0.47 6.35
CA ARG A 17 11.05 1.34 5.72
C ARG A 17 9.68 0.67 5.73
N PHE A 18 8.66 1.47 5.95
CA PHE A 18 7.28 1.08 5.67
C PHE A 18 6.53 2.17 4.93
N ASP A 19 5.58 1.76 4.09
CA ASP A 19 4.78 2.67 3.28
C ASP A 19 3.27 2.36 3.42
N ILE A 20 2.46 3.40 3.49
CA ILE A 20 1.00 3.29 3.34
C ILE A 20 0.63 3.76 1.93
N TRP A 21 -0.09 2.91 1.22
CA TRP A 21 -0.55 3.14 -0.14
C TRP A 21 -2.03 3.46 -0.16
N ASN A 22 -2.46 4.32 -1.08
CA ASN A 22 -3.85 4.47 -1.46
C ASN A 22 -3.93 4.54 -2.99
N LEU A 23 -4.29 3.42 -3.61
CA LEU A 23 -4.29 3.30 -5.07
C LEU A 23 -5.31 4.21 -5.76
N ASN A 24 -6.36 4.65 -5.06
CA ASN A 24 -7.31 5.63 -5.58
C ASN A 24 -6.71 7.04 -5.66
N ASN A 25 -5.62 7.29 -4.92
CA ASN A 25 -4.93 8.58 -4.90
C ASN A 25 -3.77 8.59 -5.90
N ASP A 26 -2.87 7.61 -5.76
CA ASP A 26 -1.72 7.43 -6.64
C ASP A 26 -1.30 5.94 -6.59
N SER A 27 -1.18 5.30 -7.76
CA SER A 27 -0.78 3.89 -7.87
C SER A 27 0.74 3.70 -7.93
N GLU A 28 1.49 4.76 -8.21
CA GLU A 28 2.93 4.74 -8.43
C GLU A 28 3.70 5.24 -7.20
N LEU A 29 3.09 6.12 -6.41
CA LEU A 29 3.70 6.70 -5.22
C LEU A 29 2.93 6.38 -3.93
N PRO A 30 3.64 6.05 -2.84
CA PRO A 30 2.99 5.82 -1.56
C PRO A 30 2.40 7.12 -1.02
N THR A 31 1.28 7.01 -0.30
CA THR A 31 0.65 8.14 0.38
C THR A 31 1.47 8.58 1.60
N LEU A 32 2.15 7.64 2.26
CA LEU A 32 3.05 7.90 3.36
C LEU A 32 4.25 6.95 3.26
N THR A 33 5.45 7.47 3.49
CA THR A 33 6.68 6.69 3.68
C THR A 33 7.27 7.05 5.03
N THR A 34 7.71 6.05 5.80
CA THR A 34 8.41 6.26 7.06
C THR A 34 9.62 5.33 7.14
N GLN A 35 10.76 5.92 7.54
CA GLN A 35 12.01 5.22 7.78
C GLN A 35 12.24 5.09 9.28
N LEU A 36 12.39 3.86 9.77
CA LEU A 36 12.77 3.64 11.17
C LEU A 36 14.28 3.86 11.35
N GLU A 37 14.63 4.48 12.47
CA GLU A 37 16.01 4.63 12.90
C GLU A 37 16.57 3.33 13.51
N GLY A 38 17.90 3.21 13.51
CA GLY A 38 18.60 2.11 14.19
C GLY A 38 18.87 0.87 13.34
N ASN A 39 18.77 0.98 12.01
CA ASN A 39 19.06 -0.11 11.06
C ASN A 39 18.32 -1.41 11.40
N VAL A 40 17.02 -1.28 11.67
CA VAL A 40 16.14 -2.41 11.99
C VAL A 40 15.55 -3.00 10.71
N ALA A 41 15.40 -4.31 10.65
CA ALA A 41 14.77 -4.97 9.51
C ALA A 41 13.31 -5.30 9.84
N LEU A 42 12.36 -4.66 9.15
CA LEU A 42 10.94 -4.99 9.32
C LEU A 42 10.62 -6.29 8.59
N ASN A 43 9.97 -7.21 9.30
CA ASN A 43 9.66 -8.54 8.79
C ASN A 43 8.19 -8.97 9.03
N LYS A 44 7.41 -8.15 9.75
CA LYS A 44 5.99 -8.34 10.00
C LYS A 44 5.26 -7.00 9.95
N CYS A 45 4.07 -7.03 9.37
CA CYS A 45 3.12 -5.93 9.46
C CYS A 45 1.69 -6.47 9.52
N MET A 46 0.80 -5.77 10.22
CA MET A 46 -0.62 -6.09 10.25
C MET A 46 -1.46 -4.85 10.50
N TRP A 47 -2.72 -4.92 10.07
CA TRP A 47 -3.74 -3.95 10.40
C TRP A 47 -4.58 -4.45 11.56
N SER A 48 -5.02 -3.54 12.41
CA SER A 48 -6.13 -3.78 13.34
C SER A 48 -7.44 -3.99 12.58
N ASN A 49 -8.38 -4.74 13.16
CA ASN A 49 -9.64 -5.09 12.48
C ASN A 49 -10.50 -3.88 12.10
N ASN A 50 -10.43 -2.79 12.87
CA ASN A 50 -11.13 -1.54 12.57
C ASN A 50 -10.33 -0.61 11.65
N GLY A 51 -9.12 -1.00 11.23
CA GLY A 51 -8.23 -0.24 10.34
C GLY A 51 -7.55 0.96 10.98
N GLN A 52 -7.83 1.30 12.24
CA GLN A 52 -7.35 2.53 12.89
C GLN A 52 -5.89 2.47 13.32
N GLN A 53 -5.33 1.27 13.38
CA GLN A 53 -3.96 1.02 13.81
C GLN A 53 -3.26 0.03 12.89
N ILE A 54 -1.95 0.22 12.75
CA ILE A 54 -1.02 -0.75 12.18
C ILE A 54 0.00 -1.18 13.22
N VAL A 55 0.43 -2.44 13.13
CA VAL A 55 1.48 -3.00 13.98
C VAL A 55 2.63 -3.46 13.09
N LEU A 56 3.85 -3.07 13.45
CA LEU A 56 5.09 -3.43 12.77
C LEU A 56 5.97 -4.24 13.72
N GLY A 57 6.54 -5.34 13.22
CA GLY A 57 7.52 -6.16 13.94
C GLY A 57 8.87 -6.16 13.22
N ASP A 58 9.94 -6.00 13.99
CA ASP A 58 11.32 -6.07 13.50
C ASP A 58 12.06 -7.36 13.89
N ASP A 59 13.26 -7.51 13.35
CA ASP A 59 14.19 -8.62 13.61
C ASP A 59 14.77 -8.62 15.03
N GLN A 60 14.63 -7.53 15.78
CA GLN A 60 15.05 -7.39 17.18
C GLN A 60 13.93 -7.74 18.17
N GLY A 61 12.77 -8.20 17.68
CA GLY A 61 11.62 -8.58 18.49
C GLY A 61 10.82 -7.39 19.03
N LYS A 62 11.04 -6.17 18.51
CA LYS A 62 10.29 -4.99 18.92
C LYS A 62 9.05 -4.82 18.06
N LEU A 63 7.93 -4.60 18.75
CA LEU A 63 6.66 -4.22 18.13
C LEU A 63 6.46 -2.70 18.22
N ARG A 64 5.99 -2.09 17.14
CA ARG A 64 5.57 -0.69 17.09
C ARG A 64 4.13 -0.62 16.62
N ILE A 65 3.34 0.22 17.28
CA ILE A 65 1.95 0.46 16.94
C ILE A 65 1.83 1.92 16.49
N TYR A 66 1.19 2.15 15.36
CA TYR A 66 0.92 3.48 14.84
C TYR A 66 -0.58 3.63 14.62
N ASP A 67 -1.11 4.79 15.02
CA ASP A 67 -2.46 5.20 14.64
C ASP A 67 -2.45 5.68 13.18
N VAL A 68 -3.53 5.37 12.48
CA VAL A 68 -3.74 5.73 11.07
C VAL A 68 -4.77 6.84 11.00
N SER A 69 -4.49 7.87 10.18
CA SER A 69 -5.39 8.99 9.95
C SER A 69 -6.79 8.53 9.53
N GLU A 70 -7.84 9.17 10.06
CA GLU A 70 -9.23 8.90 9.70
C GLU A 70 -9.49 8.95 8.19
N SER A 71 -8.76 9.79 7.46
CA SER A 71 -8.85 9.90 6.00
C SER A 71 -8.56 8.60 5.25
N LEU A 72 -7.83 7.66 5.87
CA LEU A 72 -7.47 6.36 5.29
C LEU A 72 -8.31 5.21 5.86
N THR A 73 -9.06 5.45 6.95
CA THR A 73 -9.80 4.42 7.68
C THR A 73 -11.32 4.54 7.51
N ASN A 74 -11.80 5.69 7.01
CA ASN A 74 -13.22 5.93 6.75
C ASN A 74 -13.46 6.04 5.23
N PRO A 75 -13.62 4.91 4.51
CA PRO A 75 -13.88 4.93 3.07
C PRO A 75 -15.20 5.65 2.77
N LYS A 76 -15.21 6.43 1.71
CA LYS A 76 -16.42 6.99 1.13
C LYS A 76 -17.13 5.95 0.29
N GLN A 77 -18.42 6.16 0.05
CA GLN A 77 -19.26 5.22 -0.70
C GLN A 77 -18.74 4.96 -2.12
N ASP A 78 -18.06 5.94 -2.73
CA ASP A 78 -17.52 5.85 -4.07
C ASP A 78 -16.11 5.24 -4.16
N ASP A 79 -15.43 4.96 -3.04
CA ASP A 79 -14.07 4.42 -3.06
C ASP A 79 -13.96 3.03 -3.69
N TRP A 80 -15.00 2.19 -3.58
CA TRP A 80 -15.05 0.89 -4.25
C TRP A 80 -15.16 1.03 -5.77
N THR A 81 -15.97 1.97 -6.23
CA THR A 81 -16.13 2.25 -7.66
C THR A 81 -14.84 2.82 -8.23
N LYS A 82 -14.21 3.77 -7.53
CA LYS A 82 -12.91 4.33 -7.89
C LYS A 82 -11.84 3.25 -7.96
N PHE A 83 -11.77 2.38 -6.96
CA PHE A 83 -10.78 1.30 -6.97
C PHE A 83 -10.96 0.35 -8.15
N THR A 84 -12.20 0.05 -8.50
CA THR A 84 -12.51 -0.75 -9.70
C THR A 84 -12.01 -0.05 -10.98
N GLN A 85 -12.15 1.27 -11.08
CA GLN A 85 -11.65 2.06 -12.21
C GLN A 85 -10.12 2.05 -12.26
N THR A 86 -9.45 2.29 -11.12
CA THR A 86 -7.98 2.21 -11.01
C THR A 86 -7.46 0.86 -11.50
N LEU A 87 -8.09 -0.25 -11.10
CA LEU A 87 -7.69 -1.59 -11.55
C LEU A 87 -7.88 -1.79 -13.06
N GLN A 88 -8.96 -1.24 -13.63
CA GLN A 88 -9.18 -1.29 -15.09
C GLN A 88 -8.12 -0.49 -15.84
N GLU A 89 -7.73 0.68 -15.33
CA GLU A 89 -6.68 1.51 -15.89
C GLU A 89 -5.32 0.80 -15.83
N CYS A 90 -4.91 0.27 -14.66
CA CYS A 90 -3.68 -0.51 -14.55
C CYS A 90 -3.65 -1.72 -15.50
N LYS A 91 -4.77 -2.43 -15.64
CA LYS A 91 -4.89 -3.56 -16.57
C LYS A 91 -4.69 -3.11 -18.02
N ARG A 92 -5.26 -1.97 -18.41
CA ARG A 92 -5.09 -1.41 -19.75
C ARG A 92 -3.65 -0.99 -19.99
N SER A 93 -3.03 -0.27 -19.06
CA SER A 93 -1.62 0.12 -19.14
C SER A 93 -0.68 -1.08 -19.28
N ALA A 94 -0.94 -2.17 -18.56
CA ALA A 94 -0.16 -3.40 -18.67
C ALA A 94 -0.25 -4.06 -20.06
N LEU A 95 -1.41 -3.97 -20.73
CA LEU A 95 -1.61 -4.50 -22.08
C LEU A 95 -0.90 -3.64 -23.13
N GLU A 96 -1.00 -2.31 -23.02
CA GLU A 96 -0.31 -1.38 -23.93
C GLU A 96 1.21 -1.60 -23.90
N VAL A 97 1.81 -1.76 -22.71
CA VAL A 97 3.23 -2.09 -22.56
C VAL A 97 3.60 -3.41 -23.25
N HIS A 98 2.73 -4.43 -23.16
CA HIS A 98 2.96 -5.73 -23.79
C HIS A 98 2.99 -5.63 -25.32
N ASP A 99 2.04 -4.90 -25.92
CA ASP A 99 1.95 -4.73 -27.38
C ASP A 99 3.12 -3.92 -27.96
N HIS A 100 3.65 -2.97 -27.19
CA HIS A 100 4.84 -2.21 -27.60
C HIS A 100 6.11 -3.09 -27.63
N GLN A 101 6.24 -4.10 -26.75
CA GLN A 101 7.41 -5.00 -26.75
C GLN A 101 7.40 -6.02 -27.89
N THR A 102 6.24 -6.52 -28.30
CA THR A 102 6.10 -7.46 -29.42
C THR A 102 6.33 -6.81 -30.78
N THR A 103 6.00 -5.53 -30.92
CA THR A 103 6.18 -4.79 -32.19
C THR A 103 7.65 -4.44 -32.48
N HIS A 104 8.50 -4.28 -31.45
CA HIS A 104 9.93 -3.97 -31.61
C HIS A 104 10.85 -5.20 -31.74
N THR A 105 10.31 -6.40 -31.56
CA THR A 105 11.08 -7.67 -31.62
C THR A 105 10.82 -8.49 -32.89
N SER A 106 10.04 -7.97 -33.83
CA SER A 106 9.69 -8.61 -35.12
C SER A 106 10.39 -7.97 -36.31
#